data_AF-A0A0A7EC77-F1
#
_entry.id   AF-A0A0A7EC77-F1
#
_cell.length_a   1.000
_cell.length_b   1.000
_cell.length_c   1.000
_cell.angle_alpha   90.00
_cell.angle_beta   90.00
_cell.angle_gamma   90.00
#
_symmetry.space_group_name_H-M   'P 1'
#
loop_
_entity.id
_entity.type
_entity.pdbx_description
1 polymer ?
#
loop_
_entity_poly.entity_id
_entity_poly.type
_entity_poly.pdbx_seq_one_letter_code
_entity_poly.pdbx_strand_id
1 'polypeptide(L)'
;MVSNQLSFRIKILDADIFSASILPKVIKTMLDIQLNSFVRRIEKANELKAQIKSSGAKLSRKGRSRHWRIQGTWPQFQSIIDQIQLTEEPSWQWVIETLKSHQPKPHIEDLVEIVKTNPNITQQQLISQTDCTLVEARKAFDVVEWEE
;
A
#
# COMPACT_ATOMS: atom_id res chain seq x y z
N MET A 1 -17.94 -26.73 26.93
CA MET A 1 -17.66 -25.34 27.34
C MET A 1 -16.46 -24.84 26.54
N VAL A 2 -16.78 -23.97 25.58
CA VAL A 2 -16.02 -22.87 24.95
C VAL A 2 -14.50 -22.79 25.22
N SER A 3 -13.69 -22.94 24.16
CA SER A 3 -12.98 -21.78 23.57
C SER A 3 -12.10 -22.21 22.40
N ASN A 4 -12.58 -21.86 21.21
CA ASN A 4 -11.87 -21.87 19.95
C ASN A 4 -10.96 -20.63 19.92
N GLN A 5 -9.65 -20.80 20.03
CA GLN A 5 -8.67 -19.73 19.77
C GLN A 5 -8.06 -19.98 18.39
N LEU A 6 -8.73 -19.44 17.37
CA LEU A 6 -8.17 -19.28 16.03
C LEU A 6 -7.04 -18.24 16.12
N SER A 7 -5.83 -18.75 16.26
CA SER A 7 -4.60 -17.98 16.08
C SER A 7 -4.53 -17.53 14.61
N PHE A 8 -4.86 -16.25 14.37
CA PHE A 8 -4.55 -15.55 13.13
C PHE A 8 -3.02 -15.39 13.02
N ARG A 9 -2.35 -16.44 12.57
CA ARG A 9 -0.99 -16.37 12.05
C ARG A 9 -1.08 -16.16 10.54
N ILE A 10 -1.14 -14.89 10.13
CA ILE A 10 -0.72 -14.54 8.77
C ILE A 10 0.78 -14.84 8.72
N LYS A 11 1.13 -15.92 8.02
CA LYS A 11 2.50 -16.24 7.67
C LYS A 11 3.01 -15.13 6.74
N ILE A 12 3.81 -14.24 7.32
CA ILE A 12 4.83 -13.50 6.58
C ILE A 12 5.88 -14.56 6.19
N LEU A 13 5.75 -15.12 5.00
CA LEU A 13 6.77 -15.92 4.32
C LEU A 13 6.47 -15.81 2.83
N ASP A 14 6.93 -14.70 2.25
CA ASP A 14 7.41 -14.59 0.86
C ASP A 14 8.26 -13.31 0.81
N ALA A 15 9.35 -13.33 1.57
CA ALA A 15 10.50 -12.49 1.27
C ALA A 15 11.19 -13.15 0.07
N ASP A 16 10.93 -12.67 -1.16
CA ASP A 16 11.80 -12.71 -2.35
C ASP A 16 11.02 -12.69 -3.69
N ILE A 17 10.21 -11.63 -3.97
CA ILE A 17 9.78 -11.33 -5.35
C ILE A 17 9.89 -9.83 -5.67
N PHE A 18 10.92 -9.15 -5.16
CA PHE A 18 11.29 -7.83 -5.66
C PHE A 18 12.80 -7.76 -5.87
N SER A 19 13.28 -8.48 -6.88
CA SER A 19 14.55 -8.14 -7.50
C SER A 19 14.44 -6.72 -8.03
N ALA A 20 15.40 -5.87 -7.66
CA ALA A 20 15.37 -4.42 -7.73
C ALA A 20 15.38 -3.79 -9.14
N SER A 21 14.96 -4.50 -10.20
CA SER A 21 15.08 -4.01 -11.58
C SER A 21 13.77 -3.76 -12.33
N ILE A 22 12.61 -4.13 -11.78
CA ILE A 22 11.33 -3.93 -12.49
C ILE A 22 10.27 -3.43 -11.49
N LEU A 23 10.30 -2.12 -11.22
CA LEU A 23 9.24 -1.44 -10.47
C LEU A 23 8.27 -0.83 -11.50
N PRO A 24 6.99 -1.25 -11.57
CA PRO A 24 6.01 -0.63 -12.46
C PRO A 24 5.98 0.88 -12.28
N LYS A 25 5.71 1.61 -13.37
CA LYS A 25 5.79 3.08 -13.44
C LYS A 25 4.94 3.75 -12.34
N VAL A 26 3.87 3.09 -11.92
CA VAL A 26 2.97 3.47 -10.83
C VAL A 26 3.70 3.66 -9.48
N ILE A 27 4.73 2.86 -9.20
CA ILE A 27 5.45 2.82 -7.92
C ILE A 27 6.25 4.10 -7.65
N LYS A 28 6.71 4.80 -8.70
CA LYS A 28 7.55 6.01 -8.58
C LYS A 28 6.76 7.32 -8.54
N THR A 29 5.43 7.27 -8.60
CA THR A 29 4.61 8.49 -8.62
C THR A 29 4.66 9.18 -7.27
N MET A 30 5.07 10.45 -7.24
CA MET A 30 5.00 11.28 -6.04
C MET A 30 3.56 11.73 -5.80
N LEU A 31 3.00 11.30 -4.67
CA LEU A 31 1.66 11.64 -4.22
C LEU A 31 1.73 12.75 -3.16
N ASP A 32 0.68 13.57 -3.09
CA ASP A 32 0.49 14.62 -2.08
C ASP A 32 -0.91 14.48 -1.47
N ILE A 33 -0.98 13.93 -0.26
CA ILE A 33 -2.23 13.59 0.42
C ILE A 33 -2.45 14.55 1.58
N GLN A 34 -3.68 15.06 1.72
CA GLN A 34 -4.06 15.91 2.84
C GLN A 34 -4.38 15.08 4.09
N LEU A 35 -3.77 15.45 5.22
CA LEU A 35 -4.06 14.89 6.54
C LEU A 35 -4.64 15.99 7.44
N ASN A 36 -5.76 16.59 7.04
CA ASN A 36 -6.35 17.71 7.78
C ASN A 36 -6.64 17.34 9.24
N SER A 37 -6.24 18.22 10.15
CA SER A 37 -6.33 18.00 11.61
C SER A 37 -5.49 16.83 12.17
N PHE A 38 -4.45 16.38 11.46
CA PHE A 38 -3.53 15.30 11.88
C PHE A 38 -3.23 15.28 13.39
N VAL A 39 -2.64 16.35 13.93
CA VAL A 39 -2.24 16.41 15.36
C VAL A 39 -3.42 16.39 16.35
N ARG A 40 -4.65 16.71 15.91
CA ARG A 40 -5.84 16.68 16.77
C ARG A 40 -6.57 15.35 16.77
N ARG A 41 -6.40 14.55 15.71
CA ARG A 41 -7.08 13.27 15.52
C ARG A 41 -6.27 12.10 16.09
N ILE A 42 -5.00 12.33 16.42
CA ILE A 42 -4.01 11.30 16.61
C ILE A 42 -3.38 11.42 17.99
N GLU A 43 -3.47 10.34 18.75
CA GLU A 43 -2.68 10.11 19.94
C GLU A 43 -1.25 9.76 19.58
N LYS A 44 -0.30 10.05 20.48
CA LYS A 44 1.13 9.77 20.26
C LYS A 44 1.66 10.32 18.92
N ALA A 45 1.17 11.50 18.50
CA ALA A 45 1.48 12.07 17.18
C ALA A 45 2.99 12.23 16.89
N ASN A 46 3.84 12.27 17.90
CA ASN A 46 5.30 12.31 17.72
C ASN A 46 5.87 10.94 17.29
N GLU A 47 5.33 9.84 17.80
CA GLU A 47 5.72 8.48 17.39
C GLU A 47 5.31 8.26 15.92
N LEU A 48 4.08 8.63 15.55
CA LEU A 48 3.64 8.51 14.16
C LEU A 48 4.47 9.38 13.21
N LYS A 49 4.84 10.60 13.61
CA LYS A 49 5.77 11.44 12.82
C LYS A 49 7.12 10.76 12.61
N ALA A 50 7.63 10.05 13.62
CA ALA A 50 8.88 9.32 13.51
C ALA A 50 8.77 8.16 12.50
N GLN A 51 7.67 7.39 12.54
CA GLN A 51 7.39 6.34 11.56
C GLN A 51 7.31 6.91 10.14
N ILE A 52 6.54 7.98 9.94
CA ILE A 52 6.43 8.67 8.64
C ILE A 52 7.80 9.12 8.14
N LYS A 53 8.62 9.74 9.00
CA LYS A 53 9.95 10.18 8.64
C LYS A 53 10.88 9.00 8.28
N SER A 54 10.74 7.87 8.98
CA SER A 54 11.56 6.66 8.74
C SER A 54 11.31 6.02 7.37
N SER A 55 10.08 6.10 6.86
CA SER A 55 9.73 5.65 5.50
C SER A 55 10.34 6.50 4.37
N GLY A 56 10.91 7.67 4.70
CA GLY A 56 11.37 8.66 3.74
C GLY A 56 10.25 9.55 3.15
N ALA A 57 8.99 9.35 3.56
CA ALA A 57 7.91 10.28 3.23
C ALA A 57 8.07 11.60 3.99
N LYS A 58 7.63 12.70 3.35
CA LYS A 58 7.70 14.06 3.90
C LYS A 58 6.34 14.48 4.46
N LEU A 59 6.27 14.56 5.78
CA LEU A 59 5.15 15.22 6.45
C LEU A 59 5.41 16.72 6.58
N SER A 60 4.51 17.54 6.04
CA SER A 60 4.61 19.00 6.08
C SER A 60 3.31 19.63 6.58
N ARG A 61 3.43 20.87 7.05
CA ARG A 61 2.30 21.68 7.51
C ARG A 61 2.25 22.97 6.70
N LYS A 62 1.09 23.29 6.10
CA LYS A 62 0.88 24.53 5.34
C LYS A 62 0.06 25.54 6.14
N GLY A 63 0.70 26.57 6.69
CA GLY A 63 0.03 27.62 7.47
C GLY A 63 -0.27 27.22 8.93
N ARG A 64 -1.51 27.46 9.40
CA ARG A 64 -1.94 27.12 10.77
C ARG A 64 -1.86 25.60 11.02
N SER A 65 -1.90 25.18 12.28
CA SER A 65 -1.77 23.79 12.76
C SER A 65 -2.66 22.72 12.13
N ARG A 66 -3.60 23.09 11.25
CA ARG A 66 -4.68 22.22 10.76
C ARG A 66 -4.47 21.65 9.35
N HIS A 67 -3.63 22.27 8.52
CA HIS A 67 -3.39 21.78 7.15
C HIS A 67 -2.08 20.98 7.09
N TRP A 68 -2.17 19.71 7.46
CA TRP A 68 -1.05 18.78 7.28
C TRP A 68 -1.16 18.08 5.93
N ARG A 69 -0.02 17.79 5.34
CA ARG A 69 0.11 17.07 4.06
C ARG A 69 1.25 16.07 4.17
N ILE A 70 1.04 14.89 3.63
CA ILE A 70 2.08 13.88 3.48
C ILE A 70 2.41 13.74 1.99
N GLN A 71 3.71 13.77 1.68
CA GLN A 71 4.23 13.65 0.33
C GLN A 71 5.18 12.46 0.27
N GLY A 72 5.03 11.61 -0.74
CA GLY A 72 5.83 10.42 -0.89
C GLY A 72 5.33 9.53 -2.02
N THR A 73 6.06 8.43 -2.24
CA THR A 73 5.67 7.39 -3.20
C THR A 73 4.79 6.34 -2.52
N TRP A 74 4.05 5.56 -3.32
CA TRP A 74 3.20 4.50 -2.77
C TRP A 74 3.94 3.49 -1.89
N PRO A 75 5.16 3.00 -2.23
CA PRO A 75 5.93 2.14 -1.32
C PRO A 75 6.22 2.74 0.04
N GLN A 76 6.47 4.06 0.10
CA GLN A 76 6.70 4.73 1.37
C GLN A 76 5.42 4.76 2.19
N PHE A 77 4.26 4.98 1.56
CA PHE A 77 2.96 4.92 2.22
C PHE A 77 2.59 3.51 2.67
N GLN A 78 2.88 2.50 1.85
CA GLN A 78 2.71 1.09 2.22
C GLN A 78 3.57 0.75 3.43
N SER A 79 4.85 1.14 3.42
CA SER A 79 5.75 0.96 4.57
C SER A 79 5.23 1.65 5.84
N ILE A 80 4.65 2.85 5.72
CA ILE A 80 3.99 3.52 6.85
C ILE A 80 2.82 2.68 7.34
N ILE A 81 1.91 2.24 6.46
CA ILE A 81 0.73 1.44 6.80
C ILE A 81 1.15 0.18 7.56
N ASP A 82 2.12 -0.57 7.04
CA ASP A 82 2.58 -1.81 7.64
C ASP A 82 3.16 -1.57 9.05
N GLN A 83 3.99 -0.53 9.22
CA GLN A 83 4.58 -0.16 10.51
C GLN A 83 3.53 0.25 11.54
N ILE A 84 2.56 1.08 11.15
CA ILE A 84 1.58 1.64 12.09
C ILE A 84 0.50 0.61 12.45
N GLN A 85 0.19 -0.34 11.56
CA GLN A 85 -0.68 -1.47 11.85
C GLN A 85 -0.10 -2.38 12.95
N LEU A 86 1.22 -2.57 13.00
CA LEU A 86 1.89 -3.35 14.05
C LEU A 86 1.85 -2.68 15.43
N THR A 87 1.57 -1.38 15.49
CA THR A 87 1.57 -0.62 16.76
C THR A 87 0.21 -0.71 17.50
N GLU A 88 -0.83 -1.25 16.85
CA GLU A 88 -2.18 -1.42 17.40
C GLU A 88 -2.79 -0.16 18.05
N GLU A 89 -2.41 1.03 17.57
CA GLU A 89 -2.91 2.30 18.08
C GLU A 89 -4.22 2.70 17.33
N PRO A 90 -5.38 2.77 18.01
CA PRO A 90 -6.67 2.95 17.32
C PRO A 90 -6.85 4.32 16.65
N SER A 91 -6.27 5.39 17.19
CA SER A 91 -6.37 6.73 16.59
C SER A 91 -5.63 6.85 15.24
N TRP A 92 -4.66 5.96 14.97
CA TRP A 92 -3.90 5.90 13.73
C TRP A 92 -4.66 5.23 12.58
N GLN A 93 -5.76 4.52 12.88
CA GLN A 93 -6.61 3.87 11.88
C GLN A 93 -7.09 4.84 10.79
N TRP A 94 -7.44 6.06 11.18
CA TRP A 94 -7.83 7.11 10.23
C TRP A 94 -6.72 7.42 9.20
N VAL A 95 -5.44 7.37 9.60
CA VAL A 95 -4.32 7.59 8.68
C VAL A 95 -4.18 6.41 7.71
N ILE A 96 -4.31 5.19 8.21
CA ILE A 96 -4.29 3.97 7.37
C ILE A 96 -5.35 4.09 6.28
N GLU A 97 -6.60 4.37 6.66
CA GLU A 97 -7.72 4.49 5.73
C GLU A 97 -7.51 5.62 4.73
N THR A 98 -7.01 6.77 5.20
CA THR A 98 -6.73 7.92 4.34
C THR A 98 -5.62 7.62 3.32
N LEU A 99 -4.58 6.87 3.70
CA LEU A 99 -3.54 6.47 2.75
C LEU A 99 -4.07 5.44 1.75
N LYS A 100 -4.78 4.41 2.21
CA LYS A 100 -5.40 3.38 1.35
C LYS A 100 -6.38 3.95 0.33
N SER A 101 -7.14 5.00 0.68
CA SER A 101 -8.05 5.64 -0.27
C SER A 101 -7.33 6.34 -1.43
N HIS A 102 -6.01 6.52 -1.35
CA HIS A 102 -5.16 7.12 -2.40
C HIS A 102 -4.24 6.09 -3.05
N GLN A 103 -4.45 4.79 -2.79
CA GLN A 103 -3.75 3.73 -3.49
C GLN A 103 -3.93 3.89 -5.01
N PRO A 104 -2.84 4.04 -5.77
CA PRO A 104 -2.94 4.05 -7.23
C PRO A 104 -3.49 2.71 -7.71
N LYS A 105 -4.44 2.76 -8.64
CA LYS A 105 -4.87 1.55 -9.34
C LYS A 105 -3.77 1.08 -10.28
N PRO A 106 -3.55 -0.23 -10.41
CA PRO A 106 -2.57 -0.77 -11.35
C PRO A 106 -3.01 -0.44 -12.78
N HIS A 107 -2.06 -0.06 -13.64
CA HIS A 107 -2.31 0.03 -15.07
C HIS A 107 -2.33 -1.36 -15.70
N ILE A 108 -3.00 -1.51 -16.85
CA ILE A 108 -3.09 -2.82 -17.50
C ILE A 108 -1.70 -3.32 -17.91
N GLU A 109 -0.80 -2.41 -18.30
CA GLU A 109 0.57 -2.72 -18.67
C GLU A 109 1.37 -3.28 -17.47
N ASP A 110 1.14 -2.73 -16.27
CA ASP A 110 1.78 -3.25 -15.05
C ASP A 110 1.27 -4.67 -14.72
N LEU A 111 -0.03 -4.91 -14.93
CA LEU A 111 -0.64 -6.24 -14.72
C LEU A 111 -0.10 -7.27 -15.73
N VAL A 112 0.04 -6.88 -16.99
CA VAL A 112 0.65 -7.71 -18.05
C VAL A 112 2.09 -8.06 -17.71
N GLU A 113 2.89 -7.11 -17.23
CA GLU A 113 4.26 -7.34 -16.82
C GLU A 113 4.37 -8.33 -15.65
N ILE A 114 3.45 -8.24 -14.67
CA ILE A 114 3.36 -9.18 -13.56
C ILE A 114 3.04 -10.61 -14.06
N VAL A 115 2.07 -10.75 -14.97
CA VAL A 115 1.69 -12.07 -15.53
C VAL A 115 2.85 -12.68 -16.33
N LYS A 116 3.54 -11.89 -17.16
CA LYS A 116 4.72 -12.36 -17.91
C LYS A 116 5.86 -12.80 -17.00
N THR A 117 6.09 -12.07 -15.92
CA THR A 117 7.20 -12.35 -14.99
C THR A 117 6.89 -13.54 -14.08
N ASN A 118 5.61 -13.83 -13.83
CA ASN A 118 5.14 -14.94 -13.02
C ASN A 118 4.08 -15.76 -13.77
N PRO A 119 4.48 -16.64 -14.71
CA PRO A 119 3.53 -17.37 -15.56
C PRO A 119 2.64 -18.35 -14.79
N ASN A 120 3.00 -18.69 -13.54
CA ASN A 120 2.19 -19.55 -12.68
C ASN A 120 1.18 -18.78 -11.81
N ILE A 121 1.14 -17.44 -11.90
CA ILE A 121 0.21 -16.63 -11.12
C ILE A 121 -1.23 -16.91 -11.57
N THR A 122 -2.14 -17.01 -10.61
CA THR A 122 -3.58 -17.13 -10.89
C THR A 122 -4.24 -15.75 -10.92
N GLN A 123 -5.38 -15.62 -11.62
CA GLN A 123 -6.19 -14.39 -11.61
C GLN A 123 -6.54 -13.94 -10.17
N GLN A 124 -6.80 -14.89 -9.26
CA GLN A 124 -7.11 -14.60 -7.85
C GLN A 124 -5.91 -14.00 -7.11
N GLN A 125 -4.70 -14.53 -7.35
CA GLN A 125 -3.47 -13.98 -6.77
C GLN A 125 -3.15 -12.59 -7.34
N LEU A 126 -3.35 -12.38 -8.64
CA LEU A 126 -3.15 -11.07 -9.25
C LEU A 126 -4.07 -10.01 -8.64
N ILE A 127 -5.36 -10.34 -8.48
CA ILE A 127 -6.36 -9.47 -7.85
C ILE A 127 -5.98 -9.17 -6.39
N SER A 128 -5.60 -10.18 -5.61
CA SER A 128 -5.27 -9.98 -4.20
C SER A 128 -3.99 -9.16 -3.99
N GLN A 129 -3.04 -9.22 -4.92
CA GLN A 129 -1.78 -8.49 -4.84
C GLN A 129 -1.88 -7.05 -5.35
N THR A 130 -2.78 -6.77 -6.29
CA THR A 130 -2.81 -5.49 -7.02
C THR A 130 -4.09 -4.67 -6.83
N ASP A 131 -5.12 -5.24 -6.20
CA ASP A 131 -6.46 -4.65 -6.08
C ASP A 131 -7.11 -4.33 -7.43
N CYS A 132 -6.68 -5.01 -8.51
CA CYS A 132 -7.33 -4.93 -9.80
C CYS A 132 -8.68 -5.65 -9.81
N THR A 133 -9.58 -5.25 -10.70
CA THR A 133 -10.82 -5.97 -10.92
C THR A 133 -10.59 -7.30 -11.64
N LEU A 134 -11.53 -8.24 -11.51
CA LEU A 134 -11.50 -9.50 -12.29
C LEU A 134 -11.46 -9.26 -13.80
N VAL A 135 -12.10 -8.19 -14.27
CA VAL A 135 -12.10 -7.83 -15.71
C VAL A 135 -10.72 -7.37 -16.15
N GLU A 136 -10.04 -6.55 -15.35
CA GLU A 136 -8.67 -6.09 -15.63
C GLU A 136 -7.68 -7.26 -15.58
N ALA A 137 -7.80 -8.14 -14.58
CA ALA A 137 -7.00 -9.35 -14.48
C ALA A 137 -7.11 -10.20 -15.76
N ARG A 138 -8.34 -10.52 -16.19
CA ARG A 138 -8.57 -11.30 -17.41
C ARG A 138 -7.93 -10.67 -18.64
N LYS A 139 -8.13 -9.36 -18.83
CA LYS A 139 -7.51 -8.63 -19.94
C LYS A 139 -5.99 -8.74 -19.94
N ALA A 140 -5.36 -8.69 -18.77
CA ALA A 140 -3.91 -8.83 -18.66
C ALA A 140 -3.44 -10.23 -19.10
N PHE A 141 -4.13 -11.29 -18.68
CA PHE A 141 -3.85 -12.66 -19.13
C PHE A 141 -4.06 -12.81 -20.63
N ASP A 142 -5.20 -12.33 -21.16
CA ASP A 142 -5.49 -12.37 -22.59
C ASP A 142 -4.33 -11.71 -23.37
N VAL A 143 -3.92 -10.48 -23.01
CA VAL A 143 -2.81 -9.78 -23.68
C VAL A 143 -1.52 -10.61 -23.71
N VAL A 144 -1.20 -11.32 -22.62
CA VAL A 144 -0.02 -12.20 -22.60
C VAL A 144 -0.19 -13.39 -23.53
N GLU A 145 -1.34 -14.05 -23.53
CA GLU A 145 -1.63 -15.20 -24.40
C GLU A 145 -1.57 -14.85 -25.90
N TRP A 146 -1.93 -13.62 -26.29
CA TRP A 146 -1.91 -13.18 -27.70
C TRP A 146 -0.57 -12.60 -28.18
N GLU A 147 0.38 -12.34 -27.28
CA GLU A 147 1.71 -11.82 -27.61
C GLU A 147 2.79 -12.93 -27.75
N GLU A 148 2.45 -14.18 -27.41
CA GLU A 148 3.26 -15.38 -27.69
C GLU A 148 3.02 -15.95 -29.09
#